data_AF-A0AA38Y0M9-F1
#
_entry.id   AF-A0AA38Y0M9-F1
#
_cell.length_a   1.000
_cell.length_b   1.000
_cell.length_c   1.000
_cell.angle_alpha   90.00
_cell.angle_beta   90.00
_cell.angle_gamma   90.00
#
_symmetry.space_group_name_H-M   'P 1'
#
loop_
_entity.id
_entity.type
_entity.pdbx_description
1 polymer ?
#
loop_
_entity_poly.entity_id
_entity_poly.type
_entity_poly.pdbx_seq_one_letter_code
_entity_poly.pdbx_strand_id
1 'polypeptide(L)'
;MAAPMLDTYREVVTPEGVPLQLPAAGPMPRALAWLIDLAVRFGALTALSIPLALLDEFGRGLYMALMFLLMWAYPIVCEALWGRTLGKRVLGLRVLAQDGAPVGWMASITRNLLRTVDMLPFGYALGLISSLFDPHGRRLGDLVAGTMVVHTPSLYLPPPATIDSVLAPPQPLRPEEQAAVMAFAERAPRLSPARQQELASIAEPLTSASGQEQFVARHQQEWHDLEQWLQHRAGASRRRRRRPGAEEAGDVSFPQRYRRLCQQLALARERGYSPQLVQRLQQLMQHGHGVLYRTPPTRWRRALEFLVADFPLLVRSQARSMWAALAMFAVPALACFVLVQVYPDSIHLLMDNGQIAEMERMYDPSAERLGRDSGTDWMMFGYYIMNNISIALRTFASGLLAGLGTLLVLLFNGITIGSVAGHLQHIGHGGPFWRFVVGHGAFELTAIVIAGGAGLQLGMKLLAPGRRRRLDALVEGGRIGARLCLGVAFMLLLAAFVEAFWSSIAEIPAAVKFSVAGVLWAGVLLWLWRGGRGGSHAD
;
A
#
# COMPACT_ATOMS: atom_id res chain seq x y z
N MET A 1 -27.72 24.63 21.40
CA MET A 1 -26.45 23.99 21.02
C MET A 1 -26.52 23.73 19.52
N ALA A 2 -25.63 24.32 18.73
CA ALA A 2 -25.59 24.06 17.30
C ALA A 2 -25.30 22.56 17.08
N ALA A 3 -26.13 21.88 16.28
CA ALA A 3 -25.86 20.51 15.89
C ALA A 3 -24.47 20.46 15.23
N PRO A 4 -23.57 19.55 15.64
CA PRO A 4 -22.26 19.44 15.01
C PRO A 4 -22.46 19.18 13.52
N MET A 5 -21.82 19.99 12.68
CA MET A 5 -21.85 19.78 11.23
C MET A 5 -21.39 18.35 10.95
N LEU A 6 -22.17 17.60 10.15
CA LEU A 6 -21.78 16.29 9.62
C LEU A 6 -20.71 16.51 8.53
N ASP A 7 -19.53 16.97 8.93
CA ASP A 7 -18.48 17.36 8.01
C ASP A 7 -17.50 16.20 7.85
N THR A 8 -17.44 15.61 6.65
CA THR A 8 -16.50 14.52 6.30
C THR A 8 -15.09 15.05 6.00
N TYR A 9 -14.84 16.32 6.29
CA TYR A 9 -13.54 16.96 6.10
C TYR A 9 -12.65 16.68 7.30
N ARG A 10 -11.43 16.20 7.02
CA ARG A 10 -10.36 16.22 8.01
C ARG A 10 -9.58 17.51 7.84
N GLU A 11 -9.52 18.30 8.91
CA GLU A 11 -8.66 19.46 8.97
C GLU A 11 -7.26 19.03 9.41
N VAL A 12 -6.26 19.36 8.58
CA VAL A 12 -4.85 19.10 8.85
C VAL A 12 -4.12 20.42 8.84
N VAL A 13 -3.63 20.86 9.99
CA VAL A 13 -2.83 22.08 10.08
C VAL A 13 -1.48 21.81 9.44
N THR A 14 -1.16 22.52 8.36
CA THR A 14 0.15 22.38 7.72
C THR A 14 1.24 23.07 8.56
N PRO A 15 2.53 22.80 8.32
CA PRO A 15 3.62 23.47 9.04
C PRO A 15 3.57 25.00 8.95
N GLU A 16 2.89 25.55 7.95
CA GLU A 16 2.65 26.97 7.74
C GLU A 16 1.47 27.53 8.55
N GLY A 17 0.82 26.70 9.39
CA GLY A 17 -0.29 27.10 10.26
C GLY A 17 -1.65 27.21 9.56
N VAL A 18 -1.76 26.79 8.30
CA VAL A 18 -3.01 26.90 7.53
C VAL A 18 -3.73 25.56 7.50
N PRO A 19 -5.03 25.52 7.85
CA PRO A 19 -5.77 24.27 7.84
C PRO A 19 -6.05 23.78 6.42
N LEU A 20 -5.54 22.61 6.09
CA LEU A 20 -5.87 21.85 4.89
C LEU A 20 -7.15 21.06 5.16
N GLN A 21 -8.25 21.36 4.47
CA GLN A 21 -9.43 20.50 4.57
C GLN A 21 -9.35 19.43 3.49
N LEU A 22 -9.35 18.19 3.96
CA LEU A 22 -9.26 16.99 3.14
C LEU A 22 -10.65 16.31 3.14
N PRO A 23 -11.42 16.38 2.04
CA PRO A 23 -12.72 15.70 1.96
C PRO A 23 -12.50 14.19 1.92
N ALA A 24 -12.67 13.52 3.06
CA ALA A 24 -12.41 12.10 3.18
C ALA A 24 -13.43 11.29 2.35
N ALA A 25 -12.93 10.32 1.60
CA ALA A 25 -13.79 9.45 0.80
C ALA A 25 -14.33 8.29 1.65
N GLY A 26 -15.65 8.16 1.70
CA GLY A 26 -16.34 7.07 2.40
C GLY A 26 -16.11 5.69 1.76
N PRO A 27 -16.65 4.62 2.36
CA PRO A 27 -16.43 3.24 1.90
C PRO A 27 -16.97 2.96 0.50
N MET A 28 -18.10 3.57 0.11
CA MET A 28 -18.74 3.32 -1.19
C MET A 28 -17.91 3.76 -2.40
N PRO A 29 -17.44 5.03 -2.51
CA PRO A 29 -16.54 5.44 -3.59
C PRO A 29 -15.27 4.58 -3.68
N ARG A 30 -14.77 4.10 -2.53
CA ARG A 30 -13.60 3.23 -2.46
C ARG A 30 -13.88 1.83 -2.99
N ALA A 31 -15.05 1.26 -2.68
CA ALA A 31 -15.49 -0.02 -3.21
C ALA A 31 -15.70 0.03 -4.74
N LEU A 32 -16.34 1.09 -5.25
CA LEU A 32 -16.49 1.31 -6.69
C LEU A 32 -15.13 1.47 -7.40
N ALA A 33 -14.19 2.22 -6.81
CA ALA A 33 -12.83 2.34 -7.36
C ALA A 33 -12.15 0.97 -7.43
N TRP A 34 -12.32 0.14 -6.41
CA TRP A 34 -11.78 -1.21 -6.38
C TRP A 34 -12.42 -2.12 -7.44
N LEU A 35 -13.73 -2.02 -7.67
CA LEU A 35 -14.42 -2.77 -8.73
C LEU A 35 -13.93 -2.38 -10.12
N ILE A 36 -13.73 -1.08 -10.37
CA ILE A 36 -13.14 -0.60 -11.64
C ILE A 36 -11.71 -1.13 -11.78
N ASP A 37 -10.90 -1.05 -10.72
CA ASP A 37 -9.53 -1.60 -10.73
C ASP A 37 -9.53 -3.12 -10.96
N LEU A 38 -10.51 -3.85 -10.43
CA LEU A 38 -10.67 -5.29 -10.66
C LEU A 38 -11.01 -5.58 -12.12
N ALA A 39 -11.96 -4.85 -12.70
CA ALA A 39 -12.33 -4.99 -14.10
C ALA A 39 -11.15 -4.67 -15.04
N VAL A 40 -10.37 -3.63 -14.74
CA VAL A 40 -9.15 -3.28 -15.48
C VAL A 40 -8.11 -4.40 -15.41
N ARG A 41 -7.86 -4.96 -14.23
CA ARG A 41 -6.90 -6.07 -14.06
C ARG A 41 -7.36 -7.32 -14.80
N PHE A 42 -8.65 -7.67 -14.68
CA PHE A 42 -9.22 -8.83 -15.35
C PHE A 42 -9.17 -8.66 -16.88
N GLY A 43 -9.58 -7.50 -17.40
CA GLY A 43 -9.47 -7.18 -18.83
C GLY A 43 -8.04 -7.24 -19.34
N ALA A 44 -7.07 -6.72 -18.58
CA ALA A 44 -5.65 -6.81 -18.93
C ALA A 44 -5.17 -8.28 -18.97
N LEU A 45 -5.53 -9.09 -17.98
CA LEU A 45 -5.17 -10.51 -17.94
C LEU A 45 -5.80 -11.31 -19.09
N THR A 46 -7.08 -11.09 -19.37
CA THR A 46 -7.77 -11.73 -20.50
C THR A 46 -7.14 -11.35 -21.83
N ALA A 47 -6.82 -10.07 -22.04
CA ALA A 47 -6.16 -9.60 -23.26
C ALA A 47 -4.76 -10.22 -23.43
N LEU A 48 -4.02 -10.40 -22.32
CA LEU A 48 -2.71 -11.04 -22.33
C LEU A 48 -2.79 -12.57 -22.48
N SER A 49 -3.91 -13.21 -22.10
CA SER A 49 -4.04 -14.66 -22.14
C SER A 49 -3.90 -15.26 -23.54
N ILE A 50 -4.44 -14.59 -24.57
CA ILE A 50 -4.41 -15.06 -25.96
C ILE A 50 -2.99 -15.13 -26.52
N PRO A 51 -2.18 -14.06 -26.53
CA PRO A 51 -0.81 -14.13 -27.03
C PRO A 51 0.09 -15.02 -26.17
N LEU A 52 -0.17 -15.11 -24.86
CA LEU A 52 0.61 -15.99 -23.97
C LEU A 52 0.28 -17.46 -24.17
N ALA A 53 -0.96 -17.81 -24.49
CA ALA A 53 -1.34 -19.18 -24.80
C ALA A 53 -0.58 -19.75 -26.02
N LEU A 54 -0.14 -18.88 -26.96
CA LEU A 54 0.69 -19.27 -28.10
C LEU A 54 2.12 -19.69 -27.70
N LEU A 55 2.55 -19.38 -26.48
CA LEU A 55 3.87 -19.72 -25.94
C LEU A 55 3.82 -20.97 -25.03
N ASP A 56 2.71 -21.71 -25.05
CA ASP A 56 2.48 -22.94 -24.29
C ASP A 56 2.88 -22.83 -22.79
N GLU A 57 3.69 -23.74 -22.25
CA GLU A 57 4.06 -23.76 -20.82
C GLU A 57 4.84 -22.50 -20.37
N PHE A 58 5.73 -21.98 -21.22
CA PHE A 58 6.42 -20.71 -20.94
C PHE A 58 5.42 -19.56 -20.81
N GLY A 59 4.42 -19.54 -21.70
CA GLY A 59 3.32 -18.58 -21.69
C GLY A 59 2.49 -18.63 -20.41
N ARG A 60 2.18 -19.84 -19.91
CA ARG A 60 1.48 -20.04 -18.63
C ARG A 60 2.29 -19.50 -17.45
N GLY A 61 3.60 -19.77 -17.41
CA GLY A 61 4.48 -19.20 -16.37
C GLY A 61 4.51 -17.67 -16.38
N LEU A 62 4.66 -17.08 -17.57
CA LEU A 62 4.62 -15.63 -17.71
C LEU A 62 3.23 -15.06 -17.33
N TYR A 63 2.14 -15.75 -17.68
CA TYR A 63 0.79 -15.38 -17.27
C TYR A 63 0.64 -15.36 -15.74
N MET A 64 1.12 -16.38 -15.03
CA MET A 64 1.07 -16.44 -13.57
C MET A 64 1.90 -15.33 -12.91
N ALA A 65 3.09 -15.06 -13.45
CA ALA A 65 3.93 -13.95 -12.98
C ALA A 65 3.25 -12.58 -13.20
N LEU A 66 2.65 -12.36 -14.37
CA LEU A 66 1.90 -11.13 -14.68
C LEU A 66 0.64 -11.01 -13.81
N MET A 67 -0.07 -12.12 -13.56
CA MET A 67 -1.19 -12.17 -12.63
C MET A 67 -0.77 -11.76 -11.22
N PHE A 68 0.39 -12.25 -10.74
CA PHE A 68 0.95 -11.84 -9.46
C PHE A 68 1.22 -10.33 -9.42
N LEU A 69 1.95 -9.81 -10.41
CA LEU A 69 2.30 -8.39 -10.50
C LEU A 69 1.05 -7.50 -10.59
N LEU A 70 0.05 -7.88 -11.40
CA LEU A 70 -1.20 -7.13 -11.52
C LEU A 70 -2.07 -7.21 -10.26
N MET A 71 -2.02 -8.31 -9.50
CA MET A 71 -2.80 -8.41 -8.28
C MET A 71 -2.17 -7.66 -7.10
N TRP A 72 -0.85 -7.71 -6.99
CA TRP A 72 -0.09 -7.23 -5.83
C TRP A 72 0.70 -5.95 -6.09
N ALA A 73 1.50 -5.90 -7.16
CA ALA A 73 2.36 -4.76 -7.44
C ALA A 73 1.58 -3.57 -8.02
N TYR A 74 0.58 -3.80 -8.87
CA TYR A 74 -0.23 -2.75 -9.50
C TYR A 74 -0.74 -1.68 -8.51
N PRO A 75 -1.50 -2.02 -7.45
CA PRO A 75 -2.01 -0.98 -6.55
C PRO A 75 -0.89 -0.27 -5.79
N ILE A 76 0.17 -1.00 -5.42
CA ILE A 76 1.33 -0.45 -4.70
C ILE A 76 2.06 0.58 -5.56
N VAL A 77 2.41 0.20 -6.78
CA VAL A 77 3.18 1.02 -7.72
C VAL A 77 2.35 2.23 -8.15
N CYS A 78 1.07 2.05 -8.49
CA CYS A 78 0.22 3.16 -8.89
C CYS A 78 0.03 4.18 -7.78
N GLU A 79 -0.21 3.72 -6.54
CA GLU A 79 -0.36 4.61 -5.39
C GLU A 79 0.96 5.30 -5.04
N ALA A 80 2.09 4.60 -5.05
CA ALA A 80 3.38 5.21 -4.73
C ALA A 80 3.87 6.22 -5.79
N LEU A 81 3.55 6.00 -7.07
CA LEU A 81 3.98 6.88 -8.16
C LEU A 81 3.02 8.04 -8.41
N TRP A 82 1.70 7.80 -8.33
CA TRP A 82 0.68 8.77 -8.74
C TRP A 82 -0.33 9.13 -7.64
N GLY A 83 -0.26 8.49 -6.47
CA GLY A 83 -1.24 8.65 -5.40
C GLY A 83 -2.60 8.05 -5.73
N ARG A 84 -2.77 7.34 -6.85
CA ARG A 84 -4.06 6.79 -7.28
C ARG A 84 -3.89 5.68 -8.31
N THR A 85 -4.79 4.69 -8.25
CA THR A 85 -5.00 3.65 -9.27
C THR A 85 -5.90 4.17 -10.39
N LEU A 86 -6.13 3.36 -11.44
CA LEU A 86 -6.99 3.78 -12.55
C LEU A 86 -8.44 3.94 -12.11
N GLY A 87 -8.99 3.01 -11.33
CA GLY A 87 -10.34 3.12 -10.78
C GLY A 87 -10.50 4.33 -9.86
N LYS A 88 -9.50 4.60 -9.01
CA LYS A 88 -9.49 5.83 -8.21
C LYS A 88 -9.43 7.07 -9.07
N ARG A 89 -8.70 7.05 -10.20
CA ARG A 89 -8.64 8.17 -11.13
C ARG A 89 -9.99 8.46 -11.77
N VAL A 90 -10.73 7.43 -12.17
CA VAL A 90 -12.08 7.56 -12.74
C VAL A 90 -13.04 8.20 -11.74
N LEU A 91 -12.97 7.84 -10.47
CA LEU A 91 -13.84 8.38 -9.41
C LEU A 91 -13.30 9.66 -8.75
N GLY A 92 -12.25 10.28 -9.29
CA GLY A 92 -11.68 11.50 -8.71
C GLY A 92 -11.12 11.31 -7.31
N LEU A 93 -10.56 10.14 -6.99
CA LEU A 93 -9.98 9.81 -5.69
C LEU A 93 -8.45 9.87 -5.71
N ARG A 94 -7.87 10.25 -4.57
CA ARG A 94 -6.43 10.22 -4.35
C ARG A 94 -6.09 9.76 -2.93
N VAL A 95 -5.00 9.04 -2.80
CA VAL A 95 -4.39 8.61 -1.55
C VAL A 95 -3.34 9.64 -1.15
N LEU A 96 -3.47 10.17 0.07
CA LEU A 96 -2.50 11.07 0.68
C LEU A 96 -2.03 10.49 2.03
N ALA A 97 -0.88 10.95 2.49
CA ALA A 97 -0.46 10.76 3.87
C ALA A 97 -1.38 11.57 4.80
N GLN A 98 -1.35 11.25 6.11
CA GLN A 98 -2.21 11.91 7.10
C GLN A 98 -1.97 13.42 7.23
N ASP A 99 -0.80 13.90 6.84
CA ASP A 99 -0.40 15.31 6.78
C ASP A 99 -0.83 16.00 5.47
N GLY A 100 -1.44 15.27 4.53
CA GLY A 100 -1.81 15.79 3.21
C GLY A 100 -0.70 15.67 2.15
N ALA A 101 0.49 15.19 2.52
CA ALA A 101 1.59 14.97 1.59
C ALA A 101 1.32 13.76 0.66
N PRO A 102 2.06 13.63 -0.47
CA PRO A 102 1.97 12.45 -1.33
C PRO A 102 2.36 11.17 -0.57
N VAL A 103 1.64 10.08 -0.84
CA VAL A 103 1.93 8.79 -0.20
C VAL A 103 3.28 8.22 -0.68
N GLY A 104 4.14 7.84 0.27
CA GLY A 104 5.41 7.18 -0.01
C GLY A 104 5.29 5.68 -0.28
N TRP A 105 6.37 5.06 -0.77
CA TRP A 105 6.42 3.61 -1.07
C TRP A 105 6.08 2.72 0.13
N MET A 106 6.68 2.96 1.29
CA MET A 106 6.43 2.12 2.47
C MET A 106 4.97 2.24 2.96
N ALA A 107 4.39 3.44 2.90
CA ALA A 107 2.98 3.63 3.24
C ALA A 107 2.07 2.91 2.24
N SER A 108 2.38 3.00 0.93
CA SER A 108 1.66 2.29 -0.13
C SER A 108 1.76 0.76 0.02
N ILE A 109 2.96 0.22 0.27
CA ILE A 109 3.17 -1.21 0.52
C ILE A 109 2.37 -1.64 1.76
N THR A 110 2.52 -0.93 2.88
CA THR A 110 1.86 -1.28 4.15
C THR A 110 0.34 -1.34 4.00
N ARG A 111 -0.28 -0.31 3.41
CA ARG A 111 -1.74 -0.28 3.23
C ARG A 111 -2.23 -1.38 2.27
N ASN A 112 -1.44 -1.76 1.27
CA ASN A 112 -1.84 -2.77 0.29
C ASN A 112 -1.57 -4.20 0.77
N LEU A 113 -0.54 -4.43 1.58
CA LEU A 113 -0.32 -5.71 2.25
C LEU A 113 -1.46 -5.99 3.24
N LEU A 114 -1.83 -4.99 4.05
CA LEU A 114 -2.95 -5.08 4.98
C LEU A 114 -4.32 -5.16 4.31
N ARG A 115 -4.39 -5.06 2.99
CA ARG A 115 -5.61 -5.37 2.23
C ARG A 115 -6.03 -6.83 2.43
N THR A 116 -5.07 -7.75 2.57
CA THR A 116 -5.37 -9.17 2.88
C THR A 116 -6.07 -9.31 4.22
N VAL A 117 -5.66 -8.49 5.18
CA VAL A 117 -6.26 -8.40 6.51
C VAL A 117 -7.65 -7.80 6.42
N ASP A 118 -7.82 -6.72 5.66
CA ASP A 118 -9.12 -6.09 5.45
C ASP A 118 -10.15 -7.06 4.85
N MET A 119 -9.72 -8.10 4.12
CA MET A 119 -10.57 -9.12 3.50
C MET A 119 -11.14 -10.16 4.46
N LEU A 120 -10.61 -10.27 5.68
CA LEU A 120 -11.08 -11.23 6.67
C LEU A 120 -12.42 -10.81 7.32
N PRO A 121 -13.21 -11.76 7.85
CA PRO A 121 -13.15 -13.19 7.54
C PRO A 121 -13.64 -13.49 6.11
N PHE A 122 -14.54 -12.68 5.56
CA PHE A 122 -15.03 -12.78 4.18
C PHE A 122 -15.32 -11.39 3.60
N GLY A 123 -15.13 -11.20 2.30
CA GLY A 123 -15.72 -10.09 1.54
C GLY A 123 -15.36 -8.66 1.97
N TYR A 124 -14.12 -8.37 2.41
CA TYR A 124 -13.70 -7.04 2.91
C TYR A 124 -14.40 -6.59 4.21
N ALA A 125 -14.95 -7.51 4.99
CA ALA A 125 -15.71 -7.20 6.21
C ALA A 125 -14.92 -6.34 7.21
N LEU A 126 -13.68 -6.71 7.59
CA LEU A 126 -12.87 -5.88 8.49
C LEU A 126 -12.56 -4.50 7.91
N GLY A 127 -12.29 -4.41 6.60
CA GLY A 127 -12.07 -3.15 5.91
C GLY A 127 -13.30 -2.23 5.94
N LEU A 128 -14.50 -2.81 5.77
CA LEU A 128 -15.77 -2.10 5.84
C LEU A 128 -16.07 -1.63 7.27
N ILE A 129 -15.97 -2.53 8.25
CA ILE A 129 -16.18 -2.22 9.68
C ILE A 129 -15.25 -1.08 10.08
N SER A 130 -13.94 -1.22 9.88
CA SER A 130 -12.99 -0.15 10.23
C SER A 130 -13.31 1.18 9.55
N SER A 131 -13.75 1.16 8.28
CA SER A 131 -14.15 2.39 7.58
C SER A 131 -15.45 3.01 8.11
N LEU A 132 -16.39 2.20 8.64
CA LEU A 132 -17.64 2.69 9.22
C LEU A 132 -17.44 3.29 10.63
N PHE A 133 -16.47 2.76 11.39
CA PHE A 133 -16.18 3.20 12.75
C PHE A 133 -15.09 4.30 12.82
N ASP A 134 -14.40 4.61 11.72
CA ASP A 134 -13.49 5.75 11.64
C ASP A 134 -14.24 7.00 11.12
N PRO A 135 -14.20 8.14 11.83
CA PRO A 135 -14.86 9.38 11.40
C PRO A 135 -14.45 9.88 10.02
N HIS A 136 -13.31 9.44 9.50
CA HIS A 136 -12.78 9.82 8.20
C HIS A 136 -12.79 8.67 7.18
N GLY A 137 -13.59 7.62 7.42
CA GLY A 137 -13.80 6.56 6.45
C GLY A 137 -12.57 5.70 6.17
N ARG A 138 -11.55 5.69 7.06
CA ARG A 138 -10.29 4.95 6.85
C ARG A 138 -10.45 3.48 7.22
N ARG A 139 -9.98 2.60 6.33
CA ARG A 139 -9.87 1.16 6.64
C ARG A 139 -8.64 0.88 7.51
N LEU A 140 -8.55 -0.31 8.08
CA LEU A 140 -7.42 -0.73 8.92
C LEU A 140 -6.07 -0.51 8.22
N GLY A 141 -5.91 -0.94 6.98
CA GLY A 141 -4.67 -0.72 6.22
C GLY A 141 -4.26 0.77 6.13
N ASP A 142 -5.21 1.69 6.12
CA ASP A 142 -4.97 3.13 6.01
C ASP A 142 -4.60 3.73 7.37
N LEU A 143 -5.22 3.25 8.44
CA LEU A 143 -4.87 3.58 9.83
C LEU A 143 -3.42 3.20 10.12
N VAL A 144 -3.04 1.96 9.78
CA VAL A 144 -1.70 1.44 10.02
C VAL A 144 -0.67 2.19 9.17
N ALA A 145 -0.95 2.38 7.88
CA ALA A 145 -0.03 3.05 6.97
C ALA A 145 0.07 4.57 7.16
N GLY A 146 -0.79 5.17 7.99
CA GLY A 146 -0.77 6.62 8.17
C GLY A 146 -1.29 7.37 6.94
N THR A 147 -2.34 6.87 6.31
CA THR A 147 -2.85 7.40 5.02
C THR A 147 -4.35 7.67 5.06
N MET A 148 -4.83 8.42 4.07
CA MET A 148 -6.25 8.74 3.86
C MET A 148 -6.56 8.76 2.37
N VAL A 149 -7.79 8.40 2.01
CA VAL A 149 -8.32 8.58 0.66
C VAL A 149 -9.20 9.82 0.66
N VAL A 150 -8.94 10.74 -0.26
CA VAL A 150 -9.67 12.01 -0.37
C VAL A 150 -10.29 12.14 -1.75
N HIS A 151 -11.41 12.86 -1.83
CA HIS A 151 -11.92 13.35 -3.09
C HIS A 151 -10.99 14.45 -3.61
N THR A 152 -10.45 14.23 -4.80
CA THR A 152 -9.81 15.27 -5.59
C THR A 152 -10.90 15.90 -6.44
N PRO A 153 -11.43 17.09 -6.09
CA PRO A 153 -12.39 17.75 -6.96
C PRO A 153 -11.77 17.91 -8.35
N SER A 154 -12.52 17.52 -9.38
CA SER A 154 -12.21 17.95 -10.73
C SER A 154 -12.27 19.48 -10.71
N LEU A 155 -11.29 20.16 -11.30
CA LEU A 155 -11.29 21.60 -11.50
C LEU A 155 -12.41 21.95 -12.50
N TYR A 156 -13.66 21.86 -12.08
CA TYR A 156 -14.73 22.58 -12.74
C TYR A 156 -14.85 23.92 -12.02
N LEU A 157 -14.00 24.85 -12.44
CA LEU A 157 -14.31 26.25 -12.27
C LEU A 157 -15.44 26.51 -13.27
N PRO A 158 -16.66 26.85 -12.83
CA PRO A 158 -17.60 27.48 -13.75
C PRO A 158 -16.84 28.62 -14.43
N PRO A 159 -16.97 28.81 -15.76
CA PRO A 159 -16.40 29.97 -16.40
C PRO A 159 -16.78 31.20 -15.57
N PRO A 160 -15.83 32.13 -15.31
CA PRO A 160 -16.17 33.37 -14.62
C PRO A 160 -17.41 33.93 -15.31
N ALA A 161 -18.39 34.37 -14.51
CA ALA A 161 -19.57 35.01 -15.06
C ALA A 161 -19.07 36.07 -16.05
N THR A 162 -19.47 35.95 -17.32
CA THR A 162 -19.12 36.92 -18.33
C THR A 162 -19.69 38.24 -17.86
N ILE A 163 -18.82 39.18 -17.53
CA ILE A 163 -19.22 40.55 -17.24
C ILE A 163 -19.57 41.14 -18.61
N ASP A 164 -20.82 40.96 -19.02
CA ASP A 164 -21.30 41.35 -20.35
C ASP A 164 -21.23 42.87 -20.55
N SER A 165 -21.19 43.64 -19.46
CA SER A 165 -20.92 45.08 -19.50
C SER A 165 -20.35 45.59 -18.16
N VAL A 166 -19.34 46.46 -18.25
CA VAL A 166 -18.88 47.27 -17.11
C VAL A 166 -19.74 48.52 -17.10
N LEU A 167 -20.74 48.56 -16.22
CA LEU A 167 -21.53 49.76 -15.97
C LEU A 167 -20.91 50.52 -14.81
N ALA A 168 -20.51 51.77 -15.05
CA ALA A 168 -20.14 52.66 -13.97
C ALA A 168 -21.38 52.87 -13.07
N PRO A 169 -21.23 52.80 -11.73
CA PRO A 169 -22.36 53.07 -10.85
C PRO A 169 -22.88 54.49 -11.13
N PRO A 170 -24.22 54.70 -11.16
CA PRO A 170 -24.84 55.97 -11.54
C PRO A 170 -24.48 57.12 -10.58
N GLN A 171 -23.95 56.81 -9.40
CA GLN A 171 -23.35 57.75 -8.48
C GLN A 171 -21.95 57.28 -8.04
N PRO A 172 -21.01 58.22 -7.84
CA PRO A 172 -19.69 57.90 -7.32
C PRO A 172 -19.77 57.45 -5.85
N LEU A 173 -19.36 56.21 -5.59
CA LEU A 173 -19.36 55.59 -4.26
C LEU A 173 -18.15 56.06 -3.44
N ARG A 174 -18.37 56.36 -2.15
CA ARG A 174 -17.29 56.67 -1.21
C ARG A 174 -16.48 55.40 -0.92
N PRO A 175 -15.21 55.53 -0.49
CA PRO A 175 -14.33 54.37 -0.27
C PRO A 175 -14.91 53.31 0.69
N GLU A 176 -15.64 53.77 1.71
CA GLU A 176 -16.29 52.92 2.73
C GLU A 176 -17.48 52.12 2.15
N GLU A 177 -18.22 52.74 1.23
CA GLU A 177 -19.39 52.16 0.54
C GLU A 177 -18.95 51.14 -0.52
N GLN A 178 -17.86 51.42 -1.24
CA GLN A 178 -17.23 50.45 -2.15
C GLN A 178 -16.81 49.18 -1.40
N ALA A 179 -16.17 49.32 -0.24
CA ALA A 179 -15.72 48.20 0.59
C ALA A 179 -16.87 47.36 1.18
N ALA A 180 -17.99 47.98 1.56
CA ALA A 180 -19.18 47.28 2.06
C ALA A 180 -19.83 46.42 0.98
N VAL A 181 -19.92 46.99 -0.22
CA VAL A 181 -20.41 46.37 -1.43
C VAL A 181 -19.50 45.18 -1.75
N MET A 182 -18.17 45.35 -1.75
CA MET A 182 -17.19 44.27 -1.80
C MET A 182 -17.40 43.05 -0.91
N ALA A 183 -17.61 43.29 0.37
CA ALA A 183 -17.83 42.21 1.33
C ALA A 183 -19.16 41.46 1.12
N PHE A 184 -20.14 42.02 0.40
CA PHE A 184 -21.42 41.37 0.13
C PHE A 184 -21.35 40.32 -1.00
N ALA A 185 -20.76 40.63 -2.17
CA ALA A 185 -20.57 39.66 -3.27
C ALA A 185 -19.81 38.41 -2.84
N GLU A 186 -18.86 38.63 -1.94
CA GLU A 186 -18.04 37.60 -1.33
C GLU A 186 -18.84 36.64 -0.46
N ARG A 187 -19.79 37.13 0.33
CA ARG A 187 -20.61 36.29 1.22
C ARG A 187 -21.84 35.71 0.55
N ALA A 188 -22.29 36.32 -0.56
CA ALA A 188 -23.53 35.96 -1.24
C ALA A 188 -23.70 34.44 -1.42
N PRO A 189 -22.74 33.65 -1.96
CA PRO A 189 -23.01 32.24 -2.26
C PRO A 189 -23.13 31.31 -1.03
N ARG A 190 -22.90 31.81 0.21
CA ARG A 190 -23.02 31.05 1.47
C ARG A 190 -24.28 31.38 2.28
N LEU A 191 -24.96 32.47 1.95
CA LEU A 191 -26.19 32.89 2.62
C LEU A 191 -27.38 32.08 2.08
N SER A 192 -28.47 31.92 2.84
CA SER A 192 -29.69 31.32 2.30
C SER A 192 -30.26 32.21 1.18
N PRO A 193 -30.97 31.66 0.17
CA PRO A 193 -31.47 32.45 -0.96
C PRO A 193 -32.31 33.68 -0.54
N ALA A 194 -33.11 33.56 0.53
CA ALA A 194 -33.89 34.67 1.07
C ALA A 194 -33.03 35.76 1.74
N ARG A 195 -31.94 35.41 2.44
CA ARG A 195 -31.02 36.39 3.06
C ARG A 195 -30.09 37.05 2.05
N GLN A 196 -29.78 36.38 0.94
CA GLN A 196 -29.10 36.99 -0.21
C GLN A 196 -29.97 38.08 -0.83
N GLN A 197 -31.26 37.81 -1.06
CA GLN A 197 -32.22 38.76 -1.64
C GLN A 197 -32.49 39.97 -0.73
N GLU A 198 -32.61 39.75 0.58
CA GLU A 198 -32.80 40.83 1.56
C GLU A 198 -31.59 41.77 1.64
N LEU A 199 -30.36 41.24 1.67
CA LEU A 199 -29.16 42.07 1.74
C LEU A 199 -28.80 42.73 0.39
N ALA A 200 -29.15 42.09 -0.73
CA ALA A 200 -29.06 42.70 -2.06
C ALA A 200 -30.00 43.92 -2.19
N SER A 201 -31.22 43.85 -1.64
CA SER A 201 -32.19 44.96 -1.67
C SER A 201 -31.77 46.23 -0.90
N ILE A 202 -30.73 46.15 -0.07
CA ILE A 202 -30.20 47.30 0.70
C ILE A 202 -29.23 48.14 -0.15
N ALA A 203 -28.50 47.53 -1.09
CA ALA A 203 -27.52 48.21 -1.96
C ALA A 203 -28.04 48.51 -3.39
N GLU A 204 -29.23 48.00 -3.73
CA GLU A 204 -29.96 48.20 -4.99
C GLU A 204 -30.12 49.67 -5.43
N PRO A 205 -30.33 50.64 -4.51
CA PRO A 205 -30.47 52.04 -4.91
C PRO A 205 -29.15 52.74 -5.30
N LEU A 206 -27.99 52.18 -4.93
CA LEU A 206 -26.69 52.88 -4.98
C LEU A 206 -25.67 52.30 -5.97
N THR A 207 -25.54 50.98 -6.09
CA THR A 207 -24.32 50.40 -6.69
C THR A 207 -24.53 49.57 -7.93
N SER A 208 -25.69 48.96 -8.07
CA SER A 208 -25.90 47.89 -9.04
C SER A 208 -24.97 46.63 -8.91
N ALA A 209 -23.79 46.58 -8.20
CA ALA A 209 -22.93 45.35 -7.93
C ALA A 209 -21.68 45.45 -6.95
N SER A 210 -20.99 44.33 -6.56
CA SER A 210 -20.08 44.12 -5.36
C SER A 210 -18.67 43.41 -5.46
N GLY A 211 -17.60 43.92 -4.82
CA GLY A 211 -16.16 43.47 -4.87
C GLY A 211 -15.43 42.47 -3.91
N GLN A 212 -15.83 41.21 -4.04
CA GLN A 212 -14.83 40.15 -4.24
C GLN A 212 -13.70 40.48 -5.22
N GLU A 213 -14.11 41.29 -6.17
CA GLU A 213 -13.43 41.67 -7.38
C GLU A 213 -12.08 42.31 -7.12
N GLN A 214 -11.90 43.12 -6.07
CA GLN A 214 -10.60 43.78 -5.86
C GLN A 214 -9.55 42.87 -5.20
N PHE A 215 -9.95 41.96 -4.31
CA PHE A 215 -9.03 40.96 -3.76
C PHE A 215 -8.56 39.99 -4.85
N VAL A 216 -9.51 39.57 -5.71
CA VAL A 216 -9.20 38.79 -6.90
C VAL A 216 -8.28 39.58 -7.83
N ALA A 217 -8.61 40.82 -8.20
CA ALA A 217 -7.80 41.63 -9.10
C ALA A 217 -6.35 41.82 -8.61
N ARG A 218 -6.14 41.96 -7.30
CA ARG A 218 -4.80 42.16 -6.71
C ARG A 218 -3.91 40.92 -6.78
N HIS A 219 -4.47 39.73 -6.59
CA HIS A 219 -3.70 38.49 -6.39
C HIS A 219 -3.85 37.47 -7.52
N GLN A 220 -4.80 37.67 -8.42
CA GLN A 220 -5.10 36.74 -9.51
C GLN A 220 -3.89 36.45 -10.39
N GLN A 221 -3.06 37.45 -10.68
CA GLN A 221 -1.85 37.25 -11.46
C GLN A 221 -0.86 36.29 -10.76
N GLU A 222 -0.62 36.47 -9.45
CA GLU A 222 0.27 35.59 -8.68
C GLU A 222 -0.26 34.15 -8.64
N TRP A 223 -1.58 33.98 -8.49
CA TRP A 223 -2.22 32.66 -8.52
C TRP A 223 -2.10 32.00 -9.88
N HIS A 224 -2.28 32.77 -10.94
CA HIS A 224 -2.20 32.28 -12.32
C HIS A 224 -0.77 31.86 -12.66
N ASP A 225 0.23 32.65 -12.27
CA ASP A 225 1.65 32.31 -12.44
C ASP A 225 2.02 31.01 -11.70
N LEU A 226 1.56 30.88 -10.45
CA LEU A 226 1.79 29.68 -9.65
C LEU A 226 1.09 28.45 -10.23
N GLU A 227 -0.15 28.62 -10.69
CA GLU A 227 -0.93 27.57 -11.35
C GLU A 227 -0.25 27.10 -12.63
N GLN A 228 0.17 28.04 -13.50
CA GLN A 228 0.91 27.73 -14.73
C GLN A 228 2.23 27.03 -14.41
N TRP A 229 2.97 27.48 -13.39
CA TRP A 229 4.20 26.83 -12.98
C TRP A 229 3.96 25.39 -12.47
N LEU A 230 2.92 25.19 -11.65
CA LEU A 230 2.54 23.86 -11.15
C LEU A 230 2.12 22.93 -12.29
N GLN A 231 1.35 23.43 -13.26
CA GLN A 231 0.95 22.68 -14.45
C GLN A 231 2.15 22.30 -15.34
N HIS A 232 3.06 23.25 -15.59
CA HIS A 232 4.31 22.98 -16.33
C HIS A 232 5.16 21.93 -15.61
N ARG A 233 5.32 22.01 -14.29
CA ARG A 233 6.11 21.05 -13.51
C ARG A 233 5.46 19.65 -13.49
N ALA A 234 4.13 19.59 -13.39
CA ALA A 234 3.37 18.34 -13.48
C ALA A 234 3.53 17.66 -14.85
N GLY A 235 3.59 18.44 -15.94
CA GLY A 235 3.84 17.95 -17.31
C GLY A 235 5.31 17.62 -17.60
N ALA A 236 6.25 18.45 -17.13
CA ALA A 236 7.68 18.35 -17.39
C ALA A 236 8.36 17.17 -16.66
N SER A 237 7.73 16.61 -15.63
CA SER A 237 8.22 15.43 -14.91
C SER A 237 8.42 14.20 -15.82
N ARG A 238 7.81 14.15 -17.01
CA ARG A 238 8.08 13.13 -18.05
C ARG A 238 9.33 13.42 -18.90
N ARG A 239 9.67 14.68 -19.15
CA ARG A 239 10.81 15.10 -20.01
C ARG A 239 12.12 15.32 -19.25
N ARG A 240 12.07 15.83 -18.02
CA ARG A 240 13.26 16.20 -17.21
C ARG A 240 14.10 14.99 -16.77
N ARG A 241 13.57 13.76 -16.89
CA ARG A 241 14.31 12.48 -16.70
C ARG A 241 15.51 12.34 -17.66
N ARG A 242 15.62 13.16 -18.71
CA ARG A 242 16.70 13.15 -19.70
C ARG A 242 17.81 14.20 -19.50
N ARG A 243 17.66 15.21 -18.63
CA ARG A 243 18.71 16.22 -18.37
C ARG A 243 18.69 16.71 -16.90
N PRO A 244 19.59 16.21 -16.04
CA PRO A 244 19.79 16.77 -14.71
C PRO A 244 20.69 18.02 -14.83
N GLY A 245 20.20 19.21 -14.47
CA GLY A 245 21.07 20.40 -14.40
C GLY A 245 20.43 21.77 -14.60
N ALA A 246 19.21 21.87 -15.15
CA ALA A 246 18.55 23.17 -15.24
C ALA A 246 17.73 23.43 -13.97
N GLU A 247 18.31 24.08 -12.97
CA GLU A 247 17.54 24.75 -11.91
C GLU A 247 16.95 26.02 -12.52
N GLU A 248 15.65 26.01 -12.84
CA GLU A 248 14.95 27.21 -13.28
C GLU A 248 14.79 28.16 -12.09
N ALA A 249 14.97 29.47 -12.29
CA ALA A 249 14.83 30.49 -11.25
C ALA A 249 13.47 30.43 -10.48
N GLY A 250 12.45 29.80 -11.08
CA GLY A 250 11.16 29.51 -10.44
C GLY A 250 11.22 28.48 -9.29
N ASP A 251 12.13 27.50 -9.35
CA ASP A 251 12.26 26.43 -8.34
C ASP A 251 12.68 27.00 -6.96
N VAL A 252 13.51 28.06 -6.93
CA VAL A 252 14.01 28.69 -5.69
C VAL A 252 12.96 29.57 -5.01
N SER A 253 12.11 30.26 -5.78
CA SER A 253 11.07 31.16 -5.23
C SER A 253 9.78 30.45 -4.80
N PHE A 254 9.59 29.19 -5.20
CA PHE A 254 8.35 28.44 -4.96
C PHE A 254 7.95 28.33 -3.48
N PRO A 255 8.84 28.00 -2.51
CA PRO A 255 8.45 27.94 -1.10
C PRO A 255 7.94 29.29 -0.55
N GLN A 256 8.41 30.42 -1.09
CA GLN A 256 7.91 31.74 -0.71
C GLN A 256 6.52 32.00 -1.31
N ARG A 257 6.32 31.70 -2.60
CA ARG A 257 5.01 31.80 -3.27
C ARG A 257 3.96 30.91 -2.60
N TYR A 258 4.35 29.69 -2.21
CA TYR A 258 3.48 28.76 -1.49
C TYR A 258 3.04 29.29 -0.12
N ARG A 259 3.97 29.85 0.67
CA ARG A 259 3.64 30.50 1.96
C ARG A 259 2.69 31.69 1.79
N ARG A 260 2.89 32.53 0.76
CA ARG A 260 1.98 33.63 0.44
C ARG A 260 0.59 33.15 0.05
N LEU A 261 0.48 32.10 -0.75
CA LEU A 261 -0.80 31.48 -1.08
C LEU A 261 -1.52 30.96 0.18
N CYS A 262 -0.78 30.35 1.11
CA CYS A 262 -1.33 29.90 2.39
C CYS A 262 -1.90 31.09 3.19
N GLN A 263 -1.15 32.20 3.27
CA GLN A 263 -1.61 33.44 3.92
C GLN A 263 -2.87 34.01 3.24
N GLN A 264 -2.90 34.06 1.91
CA GLN A 264 -4.05 34.55 1.13
C GLN A 264 -5.29 33.68 1.31
N LEU A 265 -5.13 32.35 1.38
CA LEU A 265 -6.21 31.42 1.69
C LEU A 265 -6.75 31.62 3.11
N ALA A 266 -5.87 31.79 4.10
CA ALA A 266 -6.27 32.07 5.47
C ALA A 266 -7.06 33.39 5.54
N LEU A 267 -6.58 34.44 4.89
CA LEU A 267 -7.24 35.75 4.83
C LEU A 267 -8.59 35.70 4.10
N ALA A 268 -8.69 34.96 2.99
CA ALA A 268 -9.95 34.78 2.25
C ALA A 268 -11.00 34.02 3.07
N ARG A 269 -10.58 33.07 3.91
CA ARG A 269 -11.46 32.37 4.85
C ARG A 269 -11.92 33.28 5.99
N GLU A 270 -10.98 33.98 6.62
CA GLU A 270 -11.25 34.91 7.72
C GLU A 270 -12.22 36.02 7.31
N ARG A 271 -12.08 36.56 6.10
CA ARG A 271 -12.97 37.61 5.57
C ARG A 271 -14.29 37.10 5.00
N GLY A 272 -14.51 35.78 4.96
CA GLY A 272 -15.77 35.19 4.50
C GLY A 272 -16.02 35.30 2.99
N TYR A 273 -14.95 35.33 2.17
CA TYR A 273 -15.03 35.44 0.71
C TYR A 273 -15.73 34.25 0.05
N SER A 274 -16.09 34.32 -1.23
CA SER A 274 -16.96 33.28 -1.82
C SER A 274 -16.39 31.88 -1.65
N PRO A 275 -17.26 30.85 -1.52
CA PRO A 275 -16.87 29.45 -1.57
C PRO A 275 -15.99 29.14 -2.78
N GLN A 276 -16.31 29.73 -3.93
CA GLN A 276 -15.60 29.51 -5.19
C GLN A 276 -14.14 29.97 -5.11
N LEU A 277 -13.91 31.18 -4.59
CA LEU A 277 -12.55 31.69 -4.40
C LEU A 277 -11.77 30.88 -3.37
N VAL A 278 -12.36 30.60 -2.20
CA VAL A 278 -11.71 29.80 -1.16
C VAL A 278 -11.37 28.40 -1.66
N GLN A 279 -12.29 27.76 -2.38
CA GLN A 279 -12.09 26.44 -2.98
C GLN A 279 -10.96 26.47 -4.01
N ARG A 280 -10.89 27.49 -4.86
CA ARG A 280 -9.80 27.67 -5.83
C ARG A 280 -8.44 27.79 -5.16
N LEU A 281 -8.31 28.68 -4.16
CA LEU A 281 -7.06 28.87 -3.43
C LEU A 281 -6.65 27.61 -2.65
N GLN A 282 -7.62 26.92 -2.08
CA GLN A 282 -7.40 25.66 -1.39
C GLN A 282 -6.93 24.55 -2.33
N GLN A 283 -7.50 24.45 -3.53
CA GLN A 283 -7.03 23.51 -4.56
C GLN A 283 -5.60 23.87 -5.01
N LEU A 284 -5.30 25.15 -5.23
CA LEU A 284 -3.95 25.58 -5.62
C LEU A 284 -2.94 25.27 -4.51
N MET A 285 -3.32 25.49 -3.25
CA MET A 285 -2.51 25.19 -2.06
C MET A 285 -2.28 23.69 -1.93
N GLN A 286 -3.31 22.85 -2.08
CA GLN A 286 -3.18 21.39 -2.10
C GLN A 286 -2.20 20.90 -3.17
N HIS A 287 -2.26 21.48 -4.38
CA HIS A 287 -1.32 21.16 -5.45
C HIS A 287 0.11 21.58 -5.11
N GLY A 288 0.31 22.79 -4.56
CA GLY A 288 1.61 23.27 -4.12
C GLY A 288 2.20 22.43 -2.98
N HIS A 289 1.38 22.05 -2.00
CA HIS A 289 1.79 21.23 -0.87
C HIS A 289 2.38 19.89 -1.33
N GLY A 290 1.73 19.24 -2.31
CA GLY A 290 2.21 17.98 -2.88
C GLY A 290 3.55 18.08 -3.62
N VAL A 291 3.93 19.28 -4.07
CA VAL A 291 5.22 19.55 -4.72
C VAL A 291 6.31 19.86 -3.70
N LEU A 292 5.98 20.65 -2.65
CA LEU A 292 6.93 21.04 -1.61
C LEU A 292 7.33 19.86 -0.72
N TYR A 293 6.34 19.07 -0.30
CA TYR A 293 6.51 17.93 0.62
C TYR A 293 6.59 16.59 -0.12
N ARG A 294 7.07 16.60 -1.36
CA ARG A 294 7.21 15.37 -2.16
C ARG A 294 8.23 14.44 -1.49
N THR A 295 7.84 13.18 -1.29
CA THR A 295 8.78 12.17 -0.78
C THR A 295 9.98 12.02 -1.73
N PRO A 296 11.22 11.97 -1.20
CA PRO A 296 12.41 11.80 -2.04
C PRO A 296 12.33 10.51 -2.86
N PRO A 297 12.92 10.48 -4.07
CA PRO A 297 12.86 9.29 -4.92
C PRO A 297 13.51 8.09 -4.22
N THR A 298 12.89 6.92 -4.37
CA THR A 298 13.43 5.66 -3.88
C THR A 298 14.76 5.38 -4.56
N ARG A 299 15.81 5.29 -3.75
CA ARG A 299 17.14 4.85 -4.20
C ARG A 299 17.20 3.35 -4.01
N TRP A 300 17.57 2.59 -5.05
CA TRP A 300 17.79 1.14 -4.95
C TRP A 300 18.72 0.76 -3.79
N ARG A 301 19.67 1.64 -3.45
CA ARG A 301 20.52 1.54 -2.26
C ARG A 301 19.73 1.37 -0.95
N ARG A 302 18.62 2.10 -0.75
CA ARG A 302 17.78 1.94 0.46
C ARG A 302 17.09 0.59 0.53
N ALA A 303 16.72 0.01 -0.62
CA ALA A 303 16.13 -1.33 -0.64
C ALA A 303 17.18 -2.39 -0.26
N LEU A 304 18.42 -2.23 -0.73
CA LEU A 304 19.55 -3.09 -0.34
C LEU A 304 19.92 -2.90 1.13
N GLU A 305 19.98 -1.66 1.63
CA GLU A 305 20.19 -1.36 3.06
C GLU A 305 19.11 -2.01 3.93
N PHE A 306 17.84 -1.94 3.50
CA PHE A 306 16.76 -2.62 4.18
C PHE A 306 16.96 -4.14 4.23
N LEU A 307 17.27 -4.79 3.10
CA LEU A 307 17.45 -6.24 3.05
C LEU A 307 18.68 -6.70 3.85
N VAL A 308 19.81 -6.01 3.75
CA VAL A 308 21.08 -6.44 4.35
C VAL A 308 21.15 -6.09 5.84
N ALA A 309 20.57 -4.97 6.27
CA ALA A 309 20.71 -4.46 7.64
C ALA A 309 19.37 -4.39 8.40
N ASP A 310 18.37 -3.67 7.88
CA ASP A 310 17.15 -3.36 8.66
C ASP A 310 16.28 -4.60 8.88
N PHE A 311 16.12 -5.45 7.86
CA PHE A 311 15.30 -6.65 7.93
C PHE A 311 15.80 -7.67 8.97
N PRO A 312 17.08 -8.12 8.96
CA PRO A 312 17.57 -9.03 9.99
C PRO A 312 17.53 -8.39 11.38
N LEU A 313 17.78 -7.08 11.50
CA LEU A 313 17.61 -6.36 12.77
C LEU A 313 16.15 -6.37 13.24
N LEU A 314 15.20 -6.18 12.33
CA LEU A 314 13.77 -6.21 12.61
C LEU A 314 13.31 -7.60 13.06
N VAL A 315 13.76 -8.67 12.40
CA VAL A 315 13.50 -10.07 12.81
C VAL A 315 14.00 -10.30 14.23
N ARG A 316 15.24 -9.89 14.54
CA ARG A 316 15.81 -10.01 15.89
C ARG A 316 15.08 -9.17 16.93
N SER A 317 14.59 -7.98 16.56
CA SER A 317 13.78 -7.15 17.47
C SER A 317 12.49 -7.83 17.93
N GLN A 318 11.98 -8.78 17.14
CA GLN A 318 10.78 -9.57 17.43
C GLN A 318 11.10 -11.03 17.82
N ALA A 319 12.32 -11.30 18.33
CA ALA A 319 12.83 -12.66 18.57
C ALA A 319 11.87 -13.57 19.35
N ARG A 320 11.15 -13.05 20.37
CA ARG A 320 10.21 -13.85 21.16
C ARG A 320 9.12 -14.48 20.28
N SER A 321 8.52 -13.69 19.39
CA SER A 321 7.51 -14.18 18.47
C SER A 321 8.10 -15.09 17.40
N MET A 322 9.35 -14.85 16.97
CA MET A 322 10.05 -15.72 16.01
C MET A 322 10.33 -17.10 16.60
N TRP A 323 10.81 -17.17 17.85
CA TRP A 323 11.06 -18.43 18.54
C TRP A 323 9.75 -19.19 18.84
N ALA A 324 8.70 -18.48 19.23
CA ALA A 324 7.37 -19.09 19.40
C ALA A 324 6.86 -19.67 18.08
N ALA A 325 6.97 -18.93 16.98
CA ALA A 325 6.58 -19.41 15.65
C ALA A 325 7.42 -20.61 15.21
N LEU A 326 8.73 -20.58 15.45
CA LEU A 326 9.63 -21.70 15.16
C LEU A 326 9.22 -22.95 15.94
N ALA A 327 8.94 -22.83 17.24
CA ALA A 327 8.50 -23.96 18.05
C ALA A 327 7.15 -24.52 17.56
N MET A 328 6.19 -23.65 17.26
CA MET A 328 4.87 -24.04 16.73
C MET A 328 4.95 -24.72 15.36
N PHE A 329 5.98 -24.46 14.57
CA PHE A 329 6.20 -25.13 13.29
C PHE A 329 7.05 -26.41 13.44
N ALA A 330 8.20 -26.30 14.09
CA ALA A 330 9.22 -27.35 14.12
C ALA A 330 8.86 -28.52 15.05
N VAL A 331 8.19 -28.27 16.18
CA VAL A 331 7.82 -29.33 17.11
C VAL A 331 6.80 -30.29 16.48
N PRO A 332 5.67 -29.82 15.89
CA PRO A 332 4.77 -30.72 15.18
C PRO A 332 5.41 -31.38 13.95
N ALA A 333 6.27 -30.67 13.22
CA ALA A 333 6.96 -31.26 12.08
C ALA A 333 7.84 -32.44 12.47
N LEU A 334 8.66 -32.27 13.52
CA LEU A 334 9.52 -33.35 14.02
C LEU A 334 8.68 -34.48 14.64
N ALA A 335 7.64 -34.14 15.39
CA ALA A 335 6.76 -35.13 16.01
C ALA A 335 6.06 -35.99 14.96
N CYS A 336 5.48 -35.39 13.92
CA CYS A 336 4.83 -36.12 12.83
C CYS A 336 5.82 -36.92 11.99
N PHE A 337 7.02 -36.38 11.72
CA PHE A 337 8.09 -37.13 11.05
C PHE A 337 8.42 -38.41 11.82
N VAL A 338 8.68 -38.31 13.13
CA VAL A 338 8.99 -39.46 13.99
C VAL A 338 7.79 -40.40 14.11
N LEU A 339 6.57 -39.86 14.25
CA LEU A 339 5.35 -40.65 14.36
C LEU A 339 5.16 -41.54 13.13
N VAL A 340 5.29 -41.00 11.92
CA VAL A 340 5.15 -41.78 10.67
C VAL A 340 6.30 -42.77 10.52
N GLN A 341 7.51 -42.45 11.00
CA GLN A 341 8.63 -43.40 10.98
C GLN A 341 8.40 -44.60 11.90
N VAL A 342 7.73 -44.41 13.05
CA VAL A 342 7.45 -45.48 14.02
C VAL A 342 6.14 -46.23 13.70
N TYR A 343 5.12 -45.49 13.25
CA TYR A 343 3.80 -46.00 12.89
C TYR A 343 3.44 -45.55 11.46
N PRO A 344 3.87 -46.28 10.42
CA PRO A 344 3.71 -45.86 9.03
C PRO A 344 2.26 -45.58 8.63
N ASP A 345 1.33 -46.41 9.11
CA ASP A 345 -0.11 -46.27 8.81
C ASP A 345 -0.73 -44.97 9.35
N SER A 346 -0.05 -44.26 10.26
CA SER A 346 -0.52 -42.98 10.80
C SER A 346 -0.61 -41.88 9.74
N ILE A 347 0.07 -42.03 8.59
CA ILE A 347 -0.06 -41.09 7.46
C ILE A 347 -1.50 -40.96 6.97
N HIS A 348 -2.28 -42.05 7.01
CA HIS A 348 -3.69 -42.08 6.59
C HIS A 348 -4.64 -41.37 7.57
N LEU A 349 -4.17 -41.02 8.77
CA LEU A 349 -4.93 -40.16 9.71
C LEU A 349 -4.82 -38.67 9.33
N LEU A 350 -3.80 -38.32 8.54
CA LEU A 350 -3.42 -36.94 8.25
C LEU A 350 -3.70 -36.55 6.80
N MET A 351 -3.63 -37.51 5.88
CA MET A 351 -3.77 -37.30 4.44
C MET A 351 -4.63 -38.40 3.82
N ASP A 352 -5.36 -38.05 2.75
CA ASP A 352 -6.11 -39.04 1.99
C ASP A 352 -5.22 -39.87 1.04
N ASN A 353 -5.72 -41.02 0.61
CA ASN A 353 -4.96 -41.95 -0.25
C ASN A 353 -4.59 -41.34 -1.61
N GLY A 354 -5.38 -40.39 -2.13
CA GLY A 354 -5.08 -39.69 -3.37
C GLY A 354 -3.87 -38.77 -3.22
N GLN A 355 -3.83 -37.98 -2.13
CA GLN A 355 -2.70 -37.13 -1.80
C GLN A 355 -1.41 -37.92 -1.58
N ILE A 356 -1.49 -39.04 -0.87
CA ILE A 356 -0.34 -39.93 -0.64
C ILE A 356 0.19 -40.45 -1.98
N ALA A 357 -0.69 -41.01 -2.83
CA ALA A 357 -0.29 -41.54 -4.12
C ALA A 357 0.30 -40.48 -5.07
N GLU A 358 -0.19 -39.23 -5.03
CA GLU A 358 0.37 -38.13 -5.82
C GLU A 358 1.80 -37.80 -5.39
N MET A 359 2.03 -37.71 -4.07
CA MET A 359 3.34 -37.45 -3.50
C MET A 359 4.33 -38.58 -3.77
N GLU A 360 3.91 -39.84 -3.63
CA GLU A 360 4.76 -41.01 -3.91
C GLU A 360 5.25 -40.99 -5.35
N ARG A 361 4.33 -40.74 -6.30
CA ARG A 361 4.67 -40.61 -7.73
C ARG A 361 5.62 -39.45 -8.01
N MET A 362 5.48 -38.33 -7.30
CA MET A 362 6.32 -37.14 -7.51
C MET A 362 7.80 -37.40 -7.15
N TYR A 363 8.05 -38.24 -6.14
CA TYR A 363 9.40 -38.52 -5.63
C TYR A 363 9.87 -39.96 -5.89
N ASP A 364 9.18 -40.68 -6.78
CA ASP A 364 9.54 -42.04 -7.17
C ASP A 364 10.94 -42.08 -7.79
N PRO A 365 11.92 -42.79 -7.18
CA PRO A 365 13.28 -42.87 -7.72
C PRO A 365 13.36 -43.64 -9.04
N SER A 366 12.36 -44.46 -9.37
CA SER A 366 12.30 -45.25 -10.61
C SER A 366 11.72 -44.46 -11.78
N ALA A 367 11.10 -43.30 -11.52
CA ALA A 367 10.57 -42.46 -12.58
C ALA A 367 11.70 -41.75 -13.33
N GLU A 368 11.76 -41.90 -14.66
CA GLU A 368 12.72 -41.23 -15.56
C GLU A 368 12.62 -39.68 -15.56
N ARG A 369 11.72 -39.08 -14.76
CA ARG A 369 11.31 -37.67 -14.84
C ARG A 369 11.59 -36.84 -13.60
N LEU A 370 12.73 -37.03 -12.93
CA LEU A 370 13.14 -36.09 -11.88
C LEU A 370 13.62 -34.73 -12.45
N GLY A 371 13.66 -34.57 -13.78
CA GLY A 371 13.91 -33.31 -14.49
C GLY A 371 12.69 -32.88 -15.31
N ARG A 372 12.39 -31.58 -15.31
CA ARG A 372 11.30 -30.97 -16.08
C ARG A 372 11.86 -30.19 -17.27
N ASP A 373 11.05 -30.04 -18.31
CA ASP A 373 11.38 -29.14 -19.41
C ASP A 373 11.36 -27.68 -18.95
N SER A 374 12.22 -26.85 -19.54
CA SER A 374 12.39 -25.43 -19.18
C SER A 374 11.08 -24.62 -19.19
N GLY A 375 10.11 -24.97 -20.03
CA GLY A 375 8.78 -24.34 -20.05
C GLY A 375 7.98 -24.59 -18.77
N THR A 376 8.06 -25.80 -18.23
CA THR A 376 7.40 -26.20 -16.98
C THR A 376 8.04 -25.49 -15.77
N ASP A 377 9.34 -25.23 -15.78
CA ASP A 377 10.02 -24.51 -14.70
C ASP A 377 9.50 -23.09 -14.53
N TRP A 378 9.24 -22.36 -15.63
CA TRP A 378 8.64 -21.03 -15.57
C TRP A 378 7.21 -21.04 -15.02
N MET A 379 6.41 -22.05 -15.40
CA MET A 379 5.08 -22.26 -14.83
C MET A 379 5.15 -22.48 -13.32
N MET A 380 6.01 -23.41 -12.89
CA MET A 380 6.18 -23.74 -11.48
C MET A 380 6.73 -22.56 -10.68
N PHE A 381 7.68 -21.79 -11.23
CA PHE A 381 8.16 -20.55 -10.61
C PHE A 381 7.02 -19.57 -10.32
N GLY A 382 6.14 -19.32 -11.30
CA GLY A 382 4.97 -18.47 -11.13
C GLY A 382 3.97 -19.01 -10.09
N TYR A 383 3.75 -20.33 -10.09
CA TYR A 383 2.91 -21.03 -9.12
C TYR A 383 3.46 -20.88 -7.69
N TYR A 384 4.74 -21.18 -7.47
CA TYR A 384 5.37 -21.11 -6.15
C TYR A 384 5.38 -19.70 -5.57
N ILE A 385 5.66 -18.68 -6.39
CA ILE A 385 5.55 -17.27 -5.98
C ILE A 385 4.13 -16.98 -5.49
N MET A 386 3.12 -17.31 -6.30
CA MET A 386 1.72 -17.01 -5.97
C MET A 386 1.29 -17.72 -4.70
N ASN A 387 1.58 -19.02 -4.62
CA ASN A 387 1.14 -19.87 -3.52
C ASN A 387 1.82 -19.48 -2.21
N ASN A 388 3.15 -19.50 -2.18
CA ASN A 388 3.89 -19.39 -0.92
C ASN A 388 3.83 -17.97 -0.36
N ILE A 389 3.92 -16.93 -1.20
CA ILE A 389 3.76 -15.54 -0.74
C ILE A 389 2.33 -15.31 -0.23
N SER A 390 1.31 -15.86 -0.90
CA SER A 390 -0.07 -15.75 -0.43
C SER A 390 -0.27 -16.44 0.93
N ILE A 391 0.29 -17.63 1.13
CA ILE A 391 0.24 -18.34 2.41
C ILE A 391 0.92 -17.50 3.50
N ALA A 392 2.12 -16.97 3.25
CA ALA A 392 2.84 -16.16 4.22
C ALA A 392 2.07 -14.89 4.61
N LEU A 393 1.48 -14.18 3.63
CA LEU A 393 0.68 -12.98 3.90
C LEU A 393 -0.61 -13.31 4.65
N ARG A 394 -1.28 -14.41 4.31
CA ARG A 394 -2.46 -14.90 5.06
C ARG A 394 -2.10 -15.32 6.48
N THR A 395 -0.95 -15.95 6.67
CA THR A 395 -0.41 -16.35 7.98
C THR A 395 -0.17 -15.13 8.88
N PHE A 396 0.44 -14.08 8.33
CA PHE A 396 0.56 -12.79 9.03
C PHE A 396 -0.82 -12.19 9.32
N ALA A 397 -1.71 -12.14 8.32
CA ALA A 397 -2.99 -11.47 8.41
C ALA A 397 -3.94 -12.12 9.42
N SER A 398 -3.96 -13.44 9.47
CA SER A 398 -4.76 -14.23 10.40
C SER A 398 -4.31 -14.06 11.86
N GLY A 399 -3.16 -13.42 12.10
CA GLY A 399 -2.70 -12.96 13.41
C GLY A 399 -3.65 -11.97 14.08
N LEU A 400 -4.48 -11.25 13.31
CA LEU A 400 -5.55 -10.43 13.88
C LEU A 400 -6.65 -11.22 14.60
N LEU A 401 -6.78 -12.52 14.33
CA LEU A 401 -7.66 -13.40 15.09
C LEU A 401 -6.98 -13.79 16.42
N ALA A 402 -6.46 -12.79 17.14
CA ALA A 402 -5.73 -12.95 18.39
C ALA A 402 -4.54 -13.93 18.32
N GLY A 403 -3.91 -14.08 17.15
CA GLY A 403 -2.82 -15.03 16.91
C GLY A 403 -3.25 -16.47 16.64
N LEU A 404 -4.53 -16.82 16.86
CA LEU A 404 -5.05 -18.17 16.66
C LEU A 404 -4.94 -18.63 15.19
N GLY A 405 -5.28 -17.73 14.26
CA GLY A 405 -5.18 -18.06 12.84
C GLY A 405 -3.74 -18.33 12.40
N THR A 406 -2.77 -17.58 12.93
CA THR A 406 -1.35 -17.80 12.67
C THR A 406 -0.86 -19.12 13.25
N LEU A 407 -1.26 -19.41 14.50
CA LEU A 407 -0.98 -20.68 15.18
C LEU A 407 -1.45 -21.86 14.33
N LEU A 408 -2.72 -21.86 13.91
CA LEU A 408 -3.28 -22.97 13.13
C LEU A 408 -2.53 -23.20 11.83
N VAL A 409 -2.13 -22.13 11.12
CA VAL A 409 -1.36 -22.27 9.87
C VAL A 409 0.03 -22.86 10.13
N LEU A 410 0.73 -22.42 11.19
CA LEU A 410 2.05 -22.98 11.53
C LEU A 410 1.97 -24.46 11.93
N LEU A 411 0.98 -24.82 12.75
CA LEU A 411 0.74 -26.20 13.16
C LEU A 411 0.43 -27.07 11.93
N PHE A 412 -0.50 -26.63 11.07
CA PHE A 412 -0.88 -27.36 9.87
C PHE A 412 0.31 -27.57 8.94
N ASN A 413 1.10 -26.52 8.66
CA ASN A 413 2.29 -26.66 7.82
C ASN A 413 3.34 -27.58 8.44
N GLY A 414 3.56 -27.48 9.76
CA GLY A 414 4.48 -28.36 10.48
C GLY A 414 4.06 -29.82 10.36
N ILE A 415 2.80 -30.13 10.71
CA ILE A 415 2.22 -31.47 10.61
C ILE A 415 2.35 -32.02 9.19
N THR A 416 1.91 -31.27 8.17
CA THR A 416 1.94 -31.71 6.78
C THR A 416 3.36 -32.01 6.31
N ILE A 417 4.30 -31.07 6.49
CA ILE A 417 5.69 -31.25 6.04
C ILE A 417 6.36 -32.41 6.78
N GLY A 418 6.14 -32.51 8.09
CA GLY A 418 6.67 -33.60 8.91
C GLY A 418 6.17 -34.97 8.45
N SER A 419 4.87 -35.09 8.17
CA SER A 419 4.23 -36.33 7.75
C SER A 419 4.67 -36.74 6.34
N VAL A 420 4.73 -35.80 5.41
CA VAL A 420 5.24 -35.97 4.04
C VAL A 420 6.68 -36.46 4.05
N ALA A 421 7.56 -35.76 4.77
CA ALA A 421 8.97 -36.13 4.89
C ALA A 421 9.15 -37.49 5.57
N GLY A 422 8.36 -37.77 6.62
CA GLY A 422 8.37 -39.04 7.33
C GLY A 422 7.94 -40.19 6.44
N HIS A 423 6.85 -40.04 5.69
CA HIS A 423 6.33 -41.07 4.79
C HIS A 423 7.32 -41.39 3.67
N LEU A 424 7.77 -40.36 2.94
CA LEU A 424 8.72 -40.54 1.84
C LEU A 424 10.05 -41.14 2.30
N GLN A 425 10.53 -40.76 3.48
CA GLN A 425 11.71 -41.38 4.07
C GLN A 425 11.48 -42.86 4.39
N HIS A 426 10.31 -43.22 4.92
CA HIS A 426 9.98 -44.59 5.31
C HIS A 426 9.93 -45.53 4.10
N ILE A 427 9.31 -45.11 3.01
CA ILE A 427 9.16 -45.92 1.78
C ILE A 427 10.41 -45.91 0.87
N GLY A 428 11.50 -45.26 1.29
CA GLY A 428 12.75 -45.20 0.52
C GLY A 428 12.83 -44.06 -0.52
N HIS A 429 11.80 -43.22 -0.63
CA HIS A 429 11.75 -42.05 -1.52
C HIS A 429 12.42 -40.79 -0.90
N GLY A 430 12.99 -40.91 0.30
CA GLY A 430 13.65 -39.81 1.00
C GLY A 430 14.83 -39.21 0.23
N GLY A 431 15.59 -40.02 -0.51
CA GLY A 431 16.74 -39.55 -1.29
C GLY A 431 16.38 -38.47 -2.33
N PRO A 432 15.48 -38.74 -3.29
CA PRO A 432 14.92 -37.73 -4.19
C PRO A 432 14.32 -36.52 -3.47
N PHE A 433 13.50 -36.77 -2.44
CA PHE A 433 12.83 -35.72 -1.66
C PHE A 433 13.80 -34.72 -1.02
N TRP A 434 14.76 -35.20 -0.22
CA TRP A 434 15.70 -34.32 0.48
C TRP A 434 16.59 -33.55 -0.48
N ARG A 435 17.04 -34.18 -1.57
CA ARG A 435 17.85 -33.50 -2.60
C ARG A 435 17.08 -32.38 -3.30
N PHE A 436 15.76 -32.52 -3.45
CA PHE A 436 14.90 -31.49 -4.02
C PHE A 436 14.65 -30.35 -3.01
N VAL A 437 14.26 -30.69 -1.78
CA VAL A 437 13.77 -29.71 -0.79
C VAL A 437 14.88 -28.89 -0.11
N VAL A 438 16.05 -29.50 0.15
CA VAL A 438 17.06 -28.93 1.06
C VAL A 438 17.60 -27.56 0.64
N GLY A 439 17.64 -27.27 -0.66
CA GLY A 439 18.16 -26.01 -1.21
C GLY A 439 17.22 -24.83 -0.97
N HIS A 440 15.99 -24.89 -1.49
CA HIS A 440 15.02 -23.81 -1.34
C HIS A 440 14.44 -23.73 0.08
N GLY A 441 14.42 -24.86 0.81
CA GLY A 441 13.94 -24.94 2.19
C GLY A 441 14.62 -23.96 3.15
N ALA A 442 15.89 -23.58 2.90
CA ALA A 442 16.59 -22.54 3.68
C ALA A 442 15.84 -21.21 3.70
N PHE A 443 15.26 -20.83 2.56
CA PHE A 443 14.51 -19.60 2.42
C PHE A 443 13.05 -19.78 2.81
N GLU A 444 12.40 -20.84 2.32
CA GLU A 444 10.97 -21.06 2.50
C GLU A 444 10.59 -21.37 3.95
N LEU A 445 11.26 -22.32 4.60
CA LEU A 445 10.97 -22.69 5.98
C LEU A 445 11.29 -21.55 6.96
N THR A 446 12.33 -20.78 6.66
CA THR A 446 12.64 -19.59 7.45
C THR A 446 11.60 -18.49 7.22
N ALA A 447 11.12 -18.32 5.98
CA ALA A 447 10.12 -17.32 5.64
C ALA A 447 8.75 -17.59 6.27
N ILE A 448 8.29 -18.86 6.30
CA ILE A 448 7.02 -19.21 6.97
C ILE A 448 7.09 -18.97 8.48
N VAL A 449 8.23 -19.27 9.12
CA VAL A 449 8.47 -18.97 10.54
C VAL A 449 8.47 -17.46 10.80
N ILE A 450 9.12 -16.65 9.95
CA ILE A 450 9.12 -15.18 10.11
C ILE A 450 7.72 -14.60 9.87
N ALA A 451 6.99 -15.09 8.88
CA ALA A 451 5.59 -14.71 8.63
C ALA A 451 4.69 -15.07 9.82
N GLY A 452 4.89 -16.25 10.39
CA GLY A 452 4.28 -16.70 11.63
C GLY A 452 4.62 -15.80 12.81
N GLY A 453 5.89 -15.47 13.01
CA GLY A 453 6.32 -14.57 14.07
C GLY A 453 5.72 -13.17 13.94
N ALA A 454 5.59 -12.67 12.71
CA ALA A 454 4.90 -11.40 12.43
C ALA A 454 3.41 -11.46 12.81
N GLY A 455 2.71 -12.56 12.47
CA GLY A 455 1.31 -12.77 12.83
C GLY A 455 1.08 -12.92 14.34
N LEU A 456 1.92 -13.72 15.02
CA LEU A 456 1.86 -13.89 16.48
C LEU A 456 2.13 -12.58 17.22
N GLN A 457 3.12 -11.81 16.77
CA GLN A 457 3.42 -10.49 17.31
C GLN A 457 2.23 -9.53 17.20
N LEU A 458 1.56 -9.53 16.04
CA LEU A 458 0.36 -8.73 15.81
C LEU A 458 -0.79 -9.17 16.73
N GLY A 459 -1.01 -10.48 16.86
CA GLY A 459 -2.00 -11.06 17.78
C GLY A 459 -1.74 -10.72 19.24
N MET A 460 -0.47 -10.76 19.67
CA MET A 460 -0.09 -10.36 21.03
C MET A 460 -0.32 -8.88 21.30
N LYS A 461 -0.08 -8.01 20.32
CA LYS A 461 -0.40 -6.57 20.42
C LYS A 461 -1.92 -6.32 20.52
N LEU A 462 -2.72 -7.19 19.91
CA LEU A 462 -4.17 -7.17 20.08
C LEU A 462 -4.58 -7.62 21.48
N LEU A 463 -4.09 -8.77 21.95
CA LEU A 463 -4.50 -9.42 23.20
C LEU A 463 -4.02 -8.67 24.44
N ALA A 464 -2.72 -8.36 24.49
CA ALA A 464 -2.02 -7.77 25.63
C ALA A 464 -1.23 -6.52 25.20
N PRO A 465 -1.91 -5.39 24.92
CA PRO A 465 -1.27 -4.15 24.45
C PRO A 465 -0.43 -3.41 25.52
N GLY A 466 -0.44 -3.88 26.77
CA GLY A 466 0.18 -3.20 27.89
C GLY A 466 -0.52 -1.87 28.20
N ARG A 467 0.26 -0.78 28.33
CA ARG A 467 -0.25 0.57 28.63
C ARG A 467 -0.79 1.33 27.40
N ARG A 468 -0.75 0.73 26.21
CA ARG A 468 -1.19 1.36 24.97
C ARG A 468 -2.65 1.03 24.68
N ARG A 469 -3.34 1.90 23.96
CA ARG A 469 -4.66 1.56 23.40
C ARG A 469 -4.47 0.43 22.40
N ARG A 470 -5.43 -0.50 22.31
CA ARG A 470 -5.38 -1.65 21.38
C ARG A 470 -5.15 -1.19 19.94
N LEU A 471 -5.82 -0.11 19.51
CA LEU A 471 -5.66 0.44 18.17
C LEU A 471 -4.23 0.92 17.91
N ASP A 472 -3.61 1.65 18.84
CA ASP A 472 -2.24 2.14 18.67
C ASP A 472 -1.23 1.00 18.66
N ALA A 473 -1.44 -0.01 19.51
CA ALA A 473 -0.63 -1.22 19.54
C ALA A 473 -0.75 -2.03 18.23
N LEU A 474 -1.96 -2.12 17.66
CA LEU A 474 -2.21 -2.74 16.35
C LEU A 474 -1.58 -1.94 15.21
N VAL A 475 -1.64 -0.61 15.24
CA VAL A 475 -1.00 0.25 14.23
C VAL A 475 0.51 0.07 14.23
N GLU A 476 1.13 0.05 15.42
CA GLU A 476 2.55 -0.26 15.53
C GLU A 476 2.86 -1.70 15.05
N GLY A 477 2.09 -2.69 15.53
CA GLY A 477 2.27 -4.10 15.18
C GLY A 477 2.15 -4.34 13.68
N GLY A 478 1.15 -3.74 13.03
CA GLY A 478 0.93 -3.84 11.60
C GLY A 478 2.03 -3.19 10.76
N ARG A 479 2.65 -2.08 11.23
CA ARG A 479 3.82 -1.47 10.56
C ARG A 479 5.04 -2.38 10.64
N ILE A 480 5.29 -2.97 11.80
CA ILE A 480 6.38 -3.95 12.01
C ILE A 480 6.14 -5.18 11.12
N GLY A 481 4.93 -5.74 11.18
CA GLY A 481 4.54 -6.90 10.39
C GLY A 481 4.63 -6.68 8.89
N ALA A 482 4.17 -5.53 8.37
CA ALA A 482 4.27 -5.22 6.94
C ALA A 482 5.73 -5.16 6.44
N ARG A 483 6.66 -4.64 7.26
CA ARG A 483 8.09 -4.65 6.94
C ARG A 483 8.67 -6.06 6.98
N LEU A 484 8.27 -6.89 7.95
CA LEU A 484 8.66 -8.31 7.99
C LEU A 484 8.14 -9.06 6.75
N CYS A 485 6.88 -8.86 6.37
CA CYS A 485 6.29 -9.44 5.17
C CYS A 485 7.02 -9.05 3.88
N LEU A 486 7.58 -7.84 3.80
CA LEU A 486 8.37 -7.42 2.64
C LEU A 486 9.65 -8.26 2.50
N GLY A 487 10.39 -8.50 3.59
CA GLY A 487 11.57 -9.36 3.56
C GLY A 487 11.21 -10.84 3.37
N VAL A 488 10.12 -11.31 3.96
CA VAL A 488 9.56 -12.66 3.71
C VAL A 488 9.24 -12.87 2.23
N ALA A 489 8.57 -11.91 1.58
CA ALA A 489 8.27 -12.00 0.15
C ALA A 489 9.55 -12.08 -0.71
N PHE A 490 10.61 -11.37 -0.33
CA PHE A 490 11.91 -11.48 -0.99
C PHE A 490 12.54 -12.88 -0.78
N MET A 491 12.50 -13.41 0.44
CA MET A 491 12.99 -14.77 0.71
C MET A 491 12.23 -15.83 -0.09
N LEU A 492 10.91 -15.72 -0.17
CA LEU A 492 10.08 -16.67 -0.94
C LEU A 492 10.29 -16.55 -2.45
N LEU A 493 10.62 -15.36 -2.96
CA LEU A 493 11.01 -15.19 -4.36
C LEU A 493 12.33 -15.93 -4.65
N LEU A 494 13.31 -15.86 -3.75
CA LEU A 494 14.54 -16.65 -3.85
C LEU A 494 14.27 -18.15 -3.71
N ALA A 495 13.40 -18.55 -2.79
CA ALA A 495 12.98 -19.94 -2.63
C ALA A 495 12.39 -20.49 -3.93
N ALA A 496 11.40 -19.80 -4.50
CA ALA A 496 10.75 -20.21 -5.74
C ALA A 496 11.75 -20.29 -6.91
N PHE A 497 12.72 -19.38 -6.97
CA PHE A 497 13.77 -19.43 -8.00
C PHE A 497 14.66 -20.68 -7.84
N VAL A 498 15.13 -20.95 -6.62
CA VAL A 498 15.94 -22.14 -6.32
C VAL A 498 15.13 -23.42 -6.52
N GLU A 499 13.84 -23.42 -6.22
CA GLU A 499 12.96 -24.57 -6.43
C GLU A 499 12.78 -24.87 -7.92
N ALA A 500 12.38 -23.85 -8.69
CA ALA A 500 12.05 -24.00 -10.10
C ALA A 500 13.27 -24.24 -11.01
N PHE A 501 14.42 -23.63 -10.71
CA PHE A 501 15.57 -23.64 -11.64
C PHE A 501 16.80 -24.39 -11.13
N TRP A 502 16.88 -24.71 -9.84
CA TRP A 502 18.02 -25.45 -9.28
C TRP A 502 17.61 -26.82 -8.74
N SER A 503 16.51 -26.87 -7.99
CA SER A 503 16.06 -28.11 -7.33
C SER A 503 15.56 -29.13 -8.36
N SER A 504 14.94 -28.65 -9.44
CA SER A 504 14.45 -29.44 -10.59
C SER A 504 15.55 -30.09 -11.45
N ILE A 505 16.81 -29.68 -11.32
CA ILE A 505 17.90 -30.26 -12.14
C ILE A 505 18.27 -31.64 -11.58
N ALA A 506 17.81 -32.71 -12.22
CA ALA A 506 18.03 -34.09 -11.78
C ALA A 506 19.50 -34.53 -11.83
N GLU A 507 20.25 -34.04 -12.82
CA GLU A 507 21.60 -34.50 -13.14
C GLU A 507 22.66 -34.07 -12.10
N ILE A 508 22.35 -33.07 -11.27
CA ILE A 508 23.32 -32.56 -10.29
C ILE A 508 23.51 -33.60 -9.17
N PRO A 509 24.77 -34.03 -8.90
CA PRO A 509 25.06 -34.98 -7.84
C PRO A 509 24.57 -34.54 -6.46
N ALA A 510 24.14 -35.51 -5.66
CA ALA A 510 23.61 -35.28 -4.32
C ALA A 510 24.55 -34.44 -3.44
N ALA A 511 25.84 -34.74 -3.46
CA ALA A 511 26.87 -34.04 -2.69
C ALA A 511 26.92 -32.53 -3.02
N VAL A 512 26.74 -32.18 -4.30
CA VAL A 512 26.71 -30.78 -4.74
C VAL A 512 25.44 -30.10 -4.23
N LYS A 513 24.26 -30.74 -4.37
CA LYS A 513 22.99 -30.19 -3.86
C LYS A 513 23.05 -29.94 -2.35
N PHE A 514 23.56 -30.89 -1.57
CA PHE A 514 23.70 -30.75 -0.12
C PHE A 514 24.75 -29.69 0.27
N SER A 515 25.87 -29.59 -0.45
CA SER A 515 26.90 -28.58 -0.19
C SER A 515 26.37 -27.16 -0.44
N VAL A 516 25.71 -26.95 -1.59
CA VAL A 516 25.08 -25.66 -1.90
C VAL A 516 24.00 -25.33 -0.87
N ALA A 517 23.17 -26.31 -0.50
CA ALA A 517 22.17 -26.09 0.54
C ALA A 517 22.79 -25.72 1.89
N GLY A 518 23.89 -26.36 2.28
CA GLY A 518 24.64 -25.99 3.49
C GLY A 518 25.10 -24.52 3.47
N VAL A 519 25.60 -24.05 2.32
CA VAL A 519 25.96 -22.63 2.12
C VAL A 519 24.74 -21.72 2.21
N LEU A 520 23.61 -22.10 1.59
CA LEU A 520 22.37 -21.31 1.63
C LEU A 520 21.82 -21.19 3.06
N TRP A 521 21.74 -22.31 3.79
CA TRP A 521 21.33 -22.34 5.20
C TRP A 521 22.26 -21.51 6.08
N ALA A 522 23.58 -21.73 5.99
CA ALA A 522 24.56 -20.96 6.75
C ALA A 522 24.47 -19.47 6.40
N GLY A 523 24.29 -19.13 5.14
CA GLY A 523 24.10 -17.77 4.66
C GLY A 523 22.87 -17.08 5.25
N VAL A 524 21.70 -17.73 5.20
CA VAL A 524 20.46 -17.21 5.80
C VAL A 524 20.61 -17.04 7.31
N LEU A 525 21.15 -18.03 8.01
CA LEU A 525 21.34 -17.97 9.47
C LEU A 525 22.33 -16.88 9.87
N LEU A 526 23.48 -16.79 9.18
CA LEU A 526 24.49 -15.77 9.41
C LEU A 526 23.95 -14.36 9.11
N TRP A 527 23.18 -14.22 8.03
CA TRP A 527 22.54 -12.96 7.66
C TRP A 527 21.54 -12.51 8.72
N LEU A 528 20.64 -13.39 9.17
CA LEU A 528 19.69 -13.07 10.25
C LEU A 528 20.40 -12.81 11.59
N TRP A 529 21.51 -13.50 11.85
CA TRP A 529 22.28 -13.31 13.08
C TRP A 529 23.11 -12.02 13.08
N ARG A 530 23.81 -11.68 11.99
CA ARG A 530 24.78 -10.56 11.95
C ARG A 530 24.36 -9.34 11.15
N GLY A 531 23.44 -9.47 10.20
CA GLY A 531 23.03 -8.33 9.35
C GLY A 531 22.59 -7.14 10.18
N GLY A 532 23.16 -5.96 9.91
CA GLY A 532 22.90 -4.73 10.66
C GLY A 532 23.59 -4.61 12.04
N ARG A 533 24.42 -5.56 12.48
CA ARG A 533 25.25 -5.39 13.69
C ARG A 533 26.42 -4.45 13.40
N GLY A 534 26.58 -3.41 14.24
CA GLY A 534 27.65 -2.41 14.10
C GLY A 534 27.30 -1.21 13.20
N GLY A 535 26.10 -1.19 12.61
CA GLY A 535 25.56 0.02 11.98
C GLY A 535 25.15 1.01 13.05
N SER A 536 25.77 2.19 13.05
CA SER A 536 25.36 3.34 13.85
C SER A 536 24.02 3.88 13.36
N HIS A 537 22.91 3.22 13.74
CA HIS A 537 21.60 3.86 13.76
C HIS A 537 21.53 4.68 15.05
N ALA A 538 22.18 5.85 15.03
CA ALA A 538 21.83 6.91 15.95
C ALA A 538 20.44 7.43 15.53
N ASP A 539 19.48 7.20 16.42
CA ASP A 539 18.16 7.82 16.60
C ASP A 539 17.30 8.23 15.38
#